data_AF-A0A2I7IGJ0-F1
#
_entry.id   AF-A0A2I7IGJ0-F1
#
_cell.length_a   1.000
_cell.length_b   1.000
_cell.length_c   1.000
_cell.angle_alpha   90.00
_cell.angle_beta   90.00
_cell.angle_gamma   90.00
#
_symmetry.space_group_name_H-M   'P 1'
#
loop_
_entity.id
_entity.type
_entity.pdbx_description
1 polymer ?
#
loop_
_entity_poly.entity_id
_entity_poly.type
_entity_poly.pdbx_seq_one_letter_code
_entity_poly.pdbx_strand_id
1 'polypeptide(L)'
;MSNQLSGFNFEPAPKKQEKLIVEGVHISVYADFIARGQDKGVEQIGASMLRMTQDDASTDAAKQKRKNMGLYVATLLRLHVDQNLSGNYTPASRLCMSIDVQHGEAFPAPKAMTQRTKDIAGACQFISALWPTL
;
A
#
# COMPACT_ATOMS: atom_id res chain seq x y z
N MET A 1 18.81 17.16 -6.36
CA MET A 1 18.25 16.39 -7.49
C MET A 1 16.86 16.94 -7.76
N SER A 2 16.62 17.57 -8.92
CA SER A 2 15.24 17.88 -9.34
C SER A 2 14.61 16.62 -9.94
N ASN A 3 13.32 16.44 -9.71
CA ASN A 3 12.58 15.31 -10.26
C ASN A 3 12.53 15.41 -11.79
N GLN A 4 12.96 14.37 -12.50
CA GLN A 4 12.93 14.30 -13.97
C GLN A 4 11.60 13.75 -14.52
N LEU A 5 10.72 13.26 -13.65
CA LEU A 5 9.39 12.80 -14.01
C LEU A 5 8.41 13.97 -13.90
N SER A 6 8.23 14.70 -15.01
CA SER A 6 7.29 15.83 -15.07
C SER A 6 5.87 15.41 -14.71
N GLY A 7 5.14 16.26 -13.98
CA GLY A 7 3.75 16.02 -13.57
C GLY A 7 3.56 15.22 -12.28
N PHE A 8 4.62 14.64 -11.72
CA PHE A 8 4.60 14.06 -10.38
C PHE A 8 5.70 14.67 -9.50
N ASN A 9 5.51 14.63 -8.19
CA ASN A 9 6.48 14.98 -7.16
C ASN A 9 6.60 13.78 -6.23
N PHE A 10 7.83 13.40 -5.92
CA PHE A 10 8.14 12.32 -4.99
C PHE A 10 8.86 12.89 -3.78
N GLU A 11 8.38 12.56 -2.60
CA GLU A 11 8.97 12.99 -1.34
C GLU A 11 9.05 11.82 -0.36
N PRO A 12 10.04 11.80 0.55
CA PRO A 12 10.05 10.84 1.65
C PRO A 12 8.75 10.95 2.44
N ALA A 13 8.16 9.82 2.80
CA ALA A 13 6.99 9.82 3.67
C ALA A 13 7.39 10.32 5.08
N PRO A 14 6.43 10.87 5.86
CA PRO A 14 6.68 11.24 7.24
C PRO A 14 7.24 10.08 8.06
N LYS A 15 8.23 10.34 8.92
CA LYS A 15 8.82 9.31 9.79
C LYS A 15 7.82 8.74 10.80
N LYS A 16 6.88 9.57 11.26
CA LYS A 16 5.75 9.17 12.09
C LYS A 16 4.50 9.18 11.23
N GLN A 17 3.91 8.01 11.04
CA GLN A 17 2.65 7.84 10.32
C GLN A 17 1.63 7.25 11.28
N GLU A 18 0.40 7.75 11.17
CA GLU A 18 -0.73 7.21 11.92
C GLU A 18 -0.97 5.75 11.54
N LYS A 19 -1.64 5.01 12.42
CA LYS A 19 -1.98 3.62 12.12
C LYS A 19 -3.21 3.58 11.22
N LEU A 20 -3.23 2.65 10.27
CA LEU A 20 -4.44 2.30 9.55
C LEU A 20 -5.38 1.57 10.52
N ILE A 21 -6.65 1.97 10.60
CA ILE A 21 -7.63 1.32 11.48
C ILE A 21 -8.62 0.56 10.61
N VAL A 22 -8.69 -0.76 10.80
CA VAL A 22 -9.64 -1.65 10.10
C VAL A 22 -10.31 -2.53 11.13
N GLU A 23 -11.64 -2.48 11.22
CA GLU A 23 -12.43 -3.33 12.14
C GLU A 23 -11.95 -3.22 13.60
N GLY A 24 -11.55 -2.02 14.03
CA GLY A 24 -11.01 -1.75 15.37
C GLY A 24 -9.54 -2.19 15.58
N VAL A 25 -8.95 -2.89 14.62
CA VAL A 25 -7.53 -3.29 14.66
C VAL A 25 -6.66 -2.17 14.12
N HIS A 26 -5.64 -1.80 14.90
CA HIS A 26 -4.64 -0.81 14.52
C HIS A 26 -3.48 -1.47 13.77
N ILE A 27 -3.42 -1.27 12.46
CA ILE A 27 -2.41 -1.82 11.56
C ILE A 27 -1.32 -0.77 11.32
N SER A 28 -0.07 -1.14 11.62
CA SER A 28 1.09 -0.32 11.26
C SER A 28 1.38 -0.45 9.77
N VAL A 29 1.17 0.64 9.02
CA VAL A 29 1.54 0.74 7.60
C VAL A 29 2.47 1.93 7.45
N TYR A 30 3.72 1.69 7.07
CA TYR A 30 4.73 2.73 6.89
C TYR A 30 5.09 2.84 5.41
N ALA A 31 4.62 3.91 4.77
CA ALA A 31 5.10 4.29 3.45
C ALA A 31 6.57 4.71 3.53
N ASP A 32 7.35 4.43 2.50
CA ASP A 32 8.71 4.95 2.34
C ASP A 32 8.71 6.31 1.62
N PHE A 33 7.84 6.46 0.63
CA PHE A 33 7.70 7.71 -0.10
C PHE A 33 6.26 7.98 -0.52
N ILE A 34 5.94 9.27 -0.70
CA ILE A 34 4.67 9.78 -1.18
C ILE A 34 4.88 10.27 -2.62
N ALA A 35 3.94 9.93 -3.49
CA ALA A 35 3.86 10.43 -4.85
C ALA A 35 2.63 11.34 -4.96
N ARG A 36 2.83 12.61 -5.33
CA ARG A 36 1.75 13.55 -5.65
C ARG A 36 1.83 13.95 -7.11
N GLY A 37 0.72 14.29 -7.72
CA GLY A 37 0.72 14.78 -9.09
C GLY A 37 -0.65 15.27 -9.51
N GLN A 38 -0.78 15.66 -10.78
CA GLN A 38 -2.05 16.05 -11.35
C GLN A 38 -2.36 15.19 -12.56
N ASP A 39 -3.61 14.73 -12.66
CA ASP A 39 -4.08 13.93 -13.78
C ASP A 39 -5.47 14.43 -14.19
N LYS A 40 -5.58 14.92 -15.43
CA LYS A 40 -6.81 15.54 -15.97
C LYS A 40 -7.43 16.59 -15.03
N GLY A 41 -6.58 17.44 -14.45
CA GLY A 41 -7.01 18.50 -13.53
C GLY A 41 -7.21 18.07 -12.08
N VAL A 42 -7.23 16.77 -11.79
CA VAL A 42 -7.40 16.25 -10.43
C VAL A 42 -6.05 16.10 -9.75
N GLU A 43 -5.89 16.75 -8.60
CA GLU A 43 -4.74 16.53 -7.73
C GLU A 43 -4.82 15.14 -7.08
N GLN A 44 -3.79 14.34 -7.28
CA GLN A 44 -3.74 12.94 -6.86
C GLN A 44 -2.57 12.69 -5.92
N ILE A 45 -2.77 11.69 -5.06
CA ILE A 45 -1.76 11.19 -4.13
C ILE A 45 -1.69 9.67 -4.16
N GLY A 46 -0.51 9.13 -3.92
CA GLY A 46 -0.30 7.76 -3.52
C GLY A 46 0.96 7.63 -2.70
N ALA A 47 1.26 6.42 -2.29
CA ALA A 47 2.45 6.13 -1.51
C ALA A 47 3.05 4.80 -1.95
N SER A 48 4.33 4.60 -1.71
CA SER A 48 4.98 3.34 -2.01
C SER A 48 5.68 2.78 -0.78
N MET A 49 5.70 1.45 -0.71
CA MET A 49 6.43 0.70 0.30
C MET A 49 7.47 -0.18 -0.41
N LEU A 50 8.73 0.00 -0.03
CA LEU A 50 9.85 -0.83 -0.40
C LEU A 50 9.87 -2.04 0.54
N ARG A 51 9.88 -3.24 -0.03
CA ARG A 51 9.91 -4.49 0.74
C ARG A 51 10.89 -5.47 0.11
N MET A 52 11.39 -6.37 0.94
CA MET A 52 12.12 -7.56 0.51
C MET A 52 11.21 -8.77 0.74
N THR A 53 11.12 -9.67 -0.25
CA THR A 53 10.39 -10.92 -0.04
C THR A 53 11.30 -11.92 0.68
N GLN A 54 10.80 -12.55 1.73
CA GLN A 54 11.56 -13.60 2.44
C GLN A 54 11.86 -14.86 1.61
N ASP A 55 11.11 -15.09 0.52
CA ASP A 55 11.19 -16.29 -0.33
C ASP A 55 11.84 -15.93 -1.68
N ASP A 56 12.94 -16.60 -2.00
CA ASP A 56 13.73 -16.43 -3.22
C ASP A 56 13.44 -17.50 -4.28
N ALA A 57 12.48 -18.40 -4.03
CA ALA A 57 12.13 -19.43 -4.99
C ALA A 57 11.59 -18.84 -6.30
N SER A 58 12.02 -19.40 -7.43
CA SER A 58 11.66 -18.96 -8.77
C SER A 58 10.53 -19.78 -9.42
N THR A 59 9.91 -20.69 -8.65
CA THR A 59 8.76 -21.49 -9.10
C THR A 59 7.55 -20.60 -9.40
N ASP A 60 6.64 -21.08 -10.25
CA ASP A 60 5.44 -20.32 -10.59
C ASP A 60 4.53 -20.11 -9.37
N ALA A 61 4.47 -21.10 -8.47
CA ALA A 61 3.75 -20.97 -7.20
C ALA A 61 4.35 -19.85 -6.32
N ALA A 62 5.68 -19.75 -6.23
CA ALA A 62 6.35 -18.70 -5.48
C ALA A 62 6.12 -17.31 -6.10
N LYS A 63 6.25 -17.18 -7.43
CA LYS A 63 5.93 -15.94 -8.17
C LYS A 63 4.49 -15.50 -7.93
N GLN A 64 3.53 -16.42 -8.02
CA GLN A 64 2.12 -16.11 -7.80
C GLN A 64 1.84 -15.69 -6.35
N LYS A 65 2.48 -16.34 -5.38
CA LYS A 65 2.41 -15.96 -3.96
C LYS A 65 2.97 -14.56 -3.72
N ARG A 66 4.16 -14.25 -4.27
CA ARG A 66 4.78 -12.91 -4.19
C ARG A 66 3.88 -11.83 -4.79
N LYS A 67 3.32 -12.08 -5.97
CA LYS A 67 2.38 -11.16 -6.62
C LYS A 67 1.15 -10.92 -5.75
N ASN A 68 0.55 -11.98 -5.21
CA ASN A 68 -0.62 -11.86 -4.34
C ASN A 68 -0.30 -11.04 -3.08
N MET A 69 0.84 -11.32 -2.44
CA MET A 69 1.33 -10.55 -1.30
C MET A 69 1.53 -9.07 -1.64
N GLY A 70 2.22 -8.78 -2.75
CA GLY A 70 2.43 -7.40 -3.22
C GLY A 70 1.12 -6.64 -3.42
N LEU A 71 0.10 -7.29 -3.98
CA LEU A 71 -1.22 -6.68 -4.18
C LEU A 71 -1.98 -6.44 -2.86
N TYR A 72 -1.83 -7.30 -1.86
CA TYR A 72 -2.39 -7.04 -0.51
C TYR A 72 -1.70 -5.87 0.17
N VAL A 73 -0.37 -5.82 0.14
CA VAL A 73 0.41 -4.70 0.70
C VAL A 73 0.04 -3.39 0.00
N ALA A 74 -0.04 -3.38 -1.33
CA ALA A 74 -0.46 -2.19 -2.07
C ALA A 74 -1.90 -1.76 -1.74
N THR A 75 -2.80 -2.72 -1.48
CA THR A 75 -4.17 -2.43 -1.03
C THR A 75 -4.18 -1.80 0.36
N LEU A 76 -3.44 -2.37 1.32
CA LEU A 76 -3.28 -1.77 2.66
C LEU A 76 -2.72 -0.35 2.57
N LEU A 77 -1.73 -0.14 1.71
CA LEU A 77 -1.13 1.17 1.50
C LEU A 77 -2.13 2.15 0.89
N ARG A 78 -2.96 1.72 -0.07
CA ARG A 78 -4.03 2.56 -0.64
C ARG A 78 -5.08 2.94 0.40
N LEU A 79 -5.45 2.02 1.29
CA LEU A 79 -6.37 2.31 2.41
C LEU A 79 -5.72 3.29 3.40
N HIS A 80 -4.44 3.09 3.72
CA HIS A 80 -3.68 3.96 4.61
C HIS A 80 -3.55 5.39 4.05
N VAL A 81 -3.28 5.52 2.76
CA VAL A 81 -3.27 6.84 2.10
C VAL A 81 -4.64 7.49 2.21
N ASP A 82 -5.73 6.74 1.97
CA ASP A 82 -7.10 7.24 2.08
C ASP A 82 -7.38 7.83 3.46
N GLN A 83 -7.08 7.05 4.50
CA GLN A 83 -7.45 7.37 5.88
C GLN A 83 -6.54 8.43 6.49
N ASN A 84 -5.24 8.37 6.21
CA ASN A 84 -4.24 9.04 7.04
C ASN A 84 -3.35 10.05 6.29
N LEU A 85 -3.23 9.96 4.96
CA LEU A 85 -2.25 10.76 4.20
C LEU A 85 -2.87 11.64 3.11
N SER A 86 -4.15 11.43 2.78
CA SER A 86 -4.80 12.02 1.60
C SER A 86 -4.92 13.54 1.68
N GLY A 87 -5.32 14.07 2.84
CA GLY A 87 -5.62 15.49 3.00
C GLY A 87 -6.65 15.94 1.96
N ASN A 88 -6.28 16.89 1.12
CA ASN A 88 -7.12 17.40 0.02
C ASN A 88 -6.87 16.70 -1.34
N TYR A 89 -5.92 15.76 -1.40
CA TYR A 89 -5.58 15.05 -2.63
C TYR A 89 -6.46 13.82 -2.82
N THR A 90 -6.80 13.50 -4.07
CA THR A 90 -7.54 12.27 -4.40
C THR A 90 -6.60 11.07 -4.43
N PRO A 91 -6.80 10.04 -3.58
CA PRO A 91 -5.88 8.92 -3.58
C PRO A 91 -6.05 8.01 -4.80
N ALA A 92 -4.96 7.78 -5.54
CA ALA A 92 -4.96 7.05 -6.80
C ALA A 92 -4.28 5.68 -6.64
N SER A 93 -4.99 4.59 -6.95
CA SER A 93 -4.47 3.23 -6.79
C SER A 93 -3.20 2.97 -7.62
N ARG A 94 -3.10 3.58 -8.81
CA ARG A 94 -1.89 3.49 -9.65
C ARG A 94 -0.64 4.12 -9.02
N LEU A 95 -0.81 5.02 -8.06
CA LEU A 95 0.27 5.67 -7.31
C LEU A 95 0.55 4.98 -5.97
N CYS A 96 -0.27 4.00 -5.59
CA CYS A 96 -0.08 3.23 -4.36
C CYS A 96 0.61 1.91 -4.70
N MET A 97 1.89 1.73 -4.35
CA MET A 97 2.67 0.59 -4.84
C MET A 97 3.37 -0.18 -3.72
N SER A 98 3.37 -1.50 -3.84
CA SER A 98 4.29 -2.37 -3.13
C SER A 98 5.44 -2.74 -4.06
N ILE A 99 6.67 -2.37 -3.71
CA ILE A 99 7.85 -2.57 -4.55
C ILE A 99 8.73 -3.63 -3.89
N ASP A 100 8.83 -4.79 -4.52
CA ASP A 100 9.79 -5.82 -4.16
C ASP A 100 11.16 -5.46 -4.74
N VAL A 101 12.02 -4.92 -3.88
CA VAL A 101 13.36 -4.47 -4.30
C VAL A 101 14.29 -5.63 -4.65
N GLN A 102 14.05 -6.82 -4.09
CA GLN A 102 14.88 -7.99 -4.31
C GLN A 102 14.68 -8.59 -5.70
N HIS A 103 13.42 -8.61 -6.16
CA HIS A 103 13.06 -9.17 -7.47
C HIS A 103 12.83 -8.12 -8.55
N GLY A 104 12.90 -6.82 -8.21
CA GLY A 104 12.66 -5.72 -9.14
C GLY A 104 11.20 -5.63 -9.60
N GLU A 105 10.25 -6.10 -8.79
CA GLU A 105 8.83 -6.14 -9.14
C GLU A 105 8.05 -5.01 -8.43
N ALA A 106 7.20 -4.29 -9.16
CA ALA A 106 6.31 -3.28 -8.60
C ALA A 106 4.85 -3.68 -8.78
N PHE A 107 4.10 -3.70 -7.68
CA PHE A 107 2.70 -4.09 -7.64
C PHE A 107 1.85 -2.87 -7.25
N PRO A 108 1.18 -2.21 -8.21
CA PRO A 108 0.26 -1.13 -7.89
C PRO A 108 -1.02 -1.69 -7.25
N ALA A 109 -1.66 -0.89 -6.42
CA ALA A 109 -2.94 -1.23 -5.83
C ALA A 109 -3.96 -1.45 -6.97
N PRO A 110 -4.73 -2.55 -6.94
CA PRO A 110 -5.70 -2.81 -7.99
C PRO A 110 -6.80 -1.74 -7.99
N LYS A 111 -7.41 -1.47 -9.16
CA LYS A 111 -8.57 -0.56 -9.23
C LYS A 111 -9.78 -1.16 -8.51
N ALA A 112 -10.03 -2.45 -8.73
CA ALA A 112 -11.04 -3.22 -8.02
C ALA A 112 -10.41 -3.88 -6.79
N MET A 113 -10.62 -3.28 -5.62
CA MET A 113 -10.03 -3.73 -4.35
C MET A 113 -11.01 -4.51 -3.47
N THR A 114 -12.29 -4.56 -3.85
CA THR A 114 -13.40 -5.05 -3.00
C THR A 114 -13.12 -6.38 -2.33
N GLN A 115 -12.62 -7.39 -3.08
CA GLN A 115 -12.32 -8.69 -2.49
C GLN A 115 -11.19 -8.61 -1.48
N ARG A 116 -10.08 -7.94 -1.82
CA ARG A 116 -8.94 -7.79 -0.90
C ARG A 116 -9.29 -7.00 0.35
N THR A 117 -10.10 -5.95 0.21
CA THR A 117 -10.61 -5.19 1.36
C THR A 117 -11.48 -6.06 2.25
N LYS A 118 -12.35 -6.91 1.68
CA LYS A 118 -13.12 -7.90 2.45
C LYS A 118 -12.23 -8.90 3.17
N ASP A 119 -11.21 -9.42 2.50
CA ASP A 119 -10.27 -10.39 3.09
C ASP A 119 -9.48 -9.75 4.25
N ILE A 120 -9.01 -8.51 4.08
CA ILE A 120 -8.34 -7.73 5.14
C ILE A 120 -9.28 -7.49 6.32
N ALA A 121 -10.52 -7.04 6.06
CA ALA A 121 -11.51 -6.80 7.10
C ALA A 121 -11.85 -8.09 7.86
N GLY A 122 -12.07 -9.20 7.15
CA GLY A 122 -12.30 -10.51 7.76
C GLY A 122 -11.14 -10.93 8.66
N ALA A 123 -9.89 -10.79 8.20
CA ALA A 123 -8.73 -11.07 9.04
C ALA A 123 -8.68 -10.18 10.30
N CYS A 124 -8.99 -8.89 10.17
CA CYS A 124 -9.02 -7.97 11.32
C CYS A 124 -10.15 -8.30 12.30
N GLN A 125 -11.31 -8.74 11.82
CA GLN A 125 -12.41 -9.21 12.68
C GLN A 125 -11.99 -10.45 13.49
N PHE A 126 -11.33 -11.42 12.85
CA PHE A 126 -10.78 -12.58 13.56
C PHE A 126 -9.76 -12.17 14.63
N ILE A 127 -8.84 -11.27 14.28
CA ILE A 127 -7.83 -10.74 15.21
C ILE A 127 -8.50 -10.06 16.41
N SER A 128 -9.46 -9.16 16.15
CA SER A 128 -10.21 -8.42 17.17
C SER A 128 -10.96 -9.37 18.12
N ALA A 129 -11.56 -10.44 17.58
CA ALA A 129 -12.27 -11.44 18.38
C ALA A 129 -11.35 -12.32 19.24
N LEU A 130 -10.14 -12.63 18.76
CA LEU A 130 -9.19 -13.52 19.44
C LEU A 130 -8.31 -12.80 20.46
N TRP A 131 -7.97 -11.53 20.26
CA TRP A 131 -7.01 -10.82 21.11
C TRP A 131 -7.37 -10.79 22.61
N PRO A 132 -8.64 -10.66 23.03
CA PRO A 132 -8.99 -10.72 24.46
C PRO A 132 -8.66 -12.05 25.13
N THR A 133 -8.38 -13.10 24.36
CA THR A 133 -8.10 -14.47 24.84
C THR A 133 -6.61 -14.84 24.81
N LEU A 134 -5.74 -13.93 24.37
CA LEU A 134 -4.27 -14.08 24.33
C LEU A 134 -3.61 -13.22 25.41
#